data_AF-A0A3M2B4I6-F1
#
_entry.id   AF-A0A3M2B4I6-F1
#
_cell.length_a   1.000
_cell.length_b   1.000
_cell.length_c   1.000
_cell.angle_alpha   90.00
_cell.angle_beta   90.00
_cell.angle_gamma   90.00
#
_symmetry.space_group_name_H-M   'P 1'
#
loop_
_entity.id
_entity.type
_entity.pdbx_description
1 polymer ?
#
loop_
_entity_poly.entity_id
_entity_poly.type
_entity_poly.pdbx_seq_one_letter_code
_entity_poly.pdbx_strand_id
1 'polypeptide(L)'
;RPYLVRLAHTLLAGIDPRHYTTWGRPGIRAQLIDVKRKKLEMDFVLEGDDRSMHVLNAVSPGFTCSIPFAEMVCERIQAHLDRSS
;
A
#
# COMPACT_ATOMS: atom_id res chain seq x y z
N ARG A 1 13.22 -4.95 -18.25
CA ARG A 1 13.74 -6.25 -18.73
C ARG A 1 15.14 -6.57 -18.19
N PRO A 2 16.25 -5.91 -18.58
CA PRO A 2 17.59 -6.30 -18.10
C PRO A 2 17.91 -5.81 -16.69
N TYR A 3 17.28 -4.74 -16.21
CA TYR A 3 17.61 -4.12 -14.93
C TYR A 3 17.41 -5.06 -13.72
N LEU A 4 16.24 -5.67 -13.58
CA LEU A 4 15.94 -6.58 -12.46
C LEU A 4 16.80 -7.85 -12.50
N VAL A 5 16.99 -8.44 -13.69
CA VAL A 5 17.85 -9.62 -13.86
C VAL A 5 19.32 -9.29 -13.54
N ARG A 6 19.80 -8.11 -13.95
CA ARG A 6 21.15 -7.62 -13.61
C ARG A 6 21.33 -7.43 -12.10
N LEU A 7 20.32 -6.89 -11.41
CA LEU A 7 20.35 -6.78 -9.95
C LEU A 7 20.31 -8.16 -9.27
N ALA A 8 19.58 -9.13 -9.80
CA ALA A 8 19.57 -10.49 -9.26
C ALA A 8 20.96 -11.15 -9.36
N HIS A 9 21.68 -10.92 -10.46
CA HIS A 9 23.05 -11.43 -10.67
C HIS A 9 24.06 -10.90 -9.63
N THR A 10 23.82 -9.75 -8.98
CA THR A 10 24.69 -9.28 -7.90
C THR A 10 24.42 -9.96 -6.57
N LEU A 11 23.30 -10.68 -6.43
CA LEU A 11 22.85 -11.30 -5.18
C LEU A 11 22.96 -12.83 -5.19
N LEU A 12 22.96 -13.46 -6.37
CA LEU A 12 22.92 -14.91 -6.55
C LEU A 12 23.84 -15.37 -7.68
N ALA A 13 24.51 -16.51 -7.50
CA ALA A 13 25.28 -17.17 -8.56
C ALA A 13 24.35 -17.96 -9.52
N GLY A 14 24.76 -18.11 -10.78
CA GLY A 14 24.04 -18.94 -11.77
C GLY A 14 22.82 -18.29 -12.43
N ILE A 15 22.67 -16.96 -12.31
CA ILE A 15 21.59 -16.22 -12.97
C ILE A 15 21.87 -16.11 -14.48
N ASP A 16 21.10 -16.82 -15.28
CA ASP A 16 21.12 -16.71 -16.74
C ASP A 16 19.88 -15.92 -17.22
N PRO A 17 20.04 -14.76 -17.88
CA PRO A 17 18.93 -13.98 -18.42
C PRO A 17 18.00 -14.76 -19.35
N ARG A 18 18.48 -15.82 -20.00
CA ARG A 18 17.70 -16.69 -20.89
C ARG A 18 16.60 -17.46 -20.16
N HIS A 19 16.69 -17.61 -18.84
CA HIS A 19 15.67 -18.29 -18.03
C HIS A 19 14.51 -17.37 -17.59
N TYR A 20 14.62 -16.05 -17.79
CA TYR A 20 13.62 -15.06 -17.35
C TYR A 20 12.73 -14.55 -18.49
N THR A 21 12.04 -15.48 -19.16
CA THR A 21 11.28 -15.22 -20.38
C THR A 21 9.83 -14.77 -20.14
N THR A 22 9.24 -15.18 -19.03
CA THR A 22 7.83 -14.91 -18.68
C THR A 22 7.72 -13.87 -17.56
N TRP A 23 6.78 -12.95 -17.70
CA TRP A 23 6.52 -11.91 -16.70
C TRP A 23 5.02 -11.80 -16.43
N GLY A 24 4.66 -11.58 -15.16
CA GLY A 24 3.29 -11.29 -14.77
C GLY A 24 2.84 -9.91 -15.27
N ARG A 25 1.52 -9.67 -15.22
CA ARG A 25 0.97 -8.35 -15.54
C ARG A 25 1.46 -7.32 -14.52
N PRO A 26 1.91 -6.12 -14.95
CA PRO A 26 2.29 -5.07 -14.01
C PRO A 26 1.08 -4.62 -13.20
N GLY A 27 1.29 -4.35 -11.91
CA GLY A 27 0.28 -3.78 -11.02
C GLY A 27 0.53 -2.30 -10.74
N ILE A 28 -0.54 -1.55 -10.51
CA ILE A 28 -0.49 -0.16 -10.02
C ILE A 28 -0.87 -0.18 -8.54
N ARG A 29 -0.07 0.48 -7.69
CA ARG A 29 -0.43 0.70 -6.28
C ARG A 29 -1.17 2.02 -6.16
N ALA A 30 -2.36 2.02 -5.56
CA ALA A 30 -3.10 3.22 -5.22
C ALA A 30 -2.49 3.91 -3.98
N GLN A 31 -1.22 4.30 -4.09
CA GLN A 31 -0.44 4.88 -2.99
C GLN A 31 -0.58 6.40 -2.99
N LEU A 32 -0.97 6.96 -1.84
CA LEU A 32 -1.11 8.39 -1.67
C LEU A 32 0.26 9.09 -1.74
N ILE A 33 0.28 10.28 -2.36
CA ILE A 33 1.47 11.13 -2.46
C ILE A 33 1.23 12.44 -1.72
N ASP A 34 2.13 12.76 -0.78
CA ASP A 34 2.23 14.09 -0.23
C ASP A 34 3.00 14.97 -1.22
N VAL A 35 2.27 15.81 -1.95
CA VAL A 35 2.84 16.71 -2.97
C VAL A 35 3.67 17.85 -2.37
N LYS A 36 3.42 18.23 -1.12
CA LYS A 36 4.17 19.29 -0.43
C LYS A 36 5.53 18.76 0.00
N ARG A 37 5.56 17.56 0.59
CA ARG A 37 6.80 16.88 1.02
C ARG A 37 7.49 16.13 -0.10
N LYS A 38 6.80 15.92 -1.23
CA LYS A 38 7.24 15.12 -2.38
C LYS A 38 7.59 13.69 -1.98
N LYS A 39 6.74 13.06 -1.16
CA LYS A 39 6.94 11.72 -0.60
C LYS A 39 5.70 10.85 -0.77
N LEU A 40 5.92 9.54 -0.88
CA LEU A 40 4.85 8.55 -0.83
C LEU A 40 4.48 8.29 0.62
N GLU A 41 3.18 8.23 0.90
CA GLU A 41 2.69 7.84 2.21
C GLU A 41 2.88 6.33 2.41
N MET A 42 3.45 5.99 3.56
CA MET A 42 3.81 4.62 3.91
C MET A 42 2.81 3.98 4.88
N ASP A 43 2.06 4.81 5.62
CA ASP A 43 1.10 4.37 6.64
C ASP A 43 -0.35 4.54 6.17
N PHE A 44 -1.29 3.99 6.96
CA PHE A 44 -2.70 4.20 6.73
C PHE A 44 -3.10 5.67 6.88
N VAL A 45 -3.83 6.19 5.89
CA VAL A 45 -4.39 7.54 5.96
C VAL A 45 -5.91 7.43 5.93
N LEU A 46 -6.53 7.82 7.04
CA LEU A 46 -7.97 7.85 7.25
C LEU A 46 -8.39 9.30 7.53
N GLU A 47 -9.42 9.77 6.84
CA GLU A 47 -10.03 11.07 7.08
C GLU A 47 -11.55 10.91 7.19
N GLY A 48 -12.16 11.53 8.18
CA GLY A 48 -13.59 11.39 8.38
C GLY A 48 -14.14 12.30 9.45
N ASP A 49 -15.46 12.33 9.49
CA ASP A 49 -16.29 13.03 10.46
C ASP A 49 -17.46 12.13 10.89
N ASP A 50 -18.47 12.73 11.51
CA ASP A 50 -19.69 12.05 11.95
C ASP A 50 -20.62 11.64 10.81
N ARG A 51 -20.34 12.06 9.58
CA ARG A 51 -21.16 11.78 8.39
C ARG A 51 -20.48 10.81 7.44
N SER A 52 -19.16 10.73 7.43
CA SER A 52 -18.41 9.94 6.45
C SER A 52 -17.01 9.55 6.92
N MET A 53 -16.51 8.43 6.41
CA MET A 53 -15.14 7.96 6.61
C MET A 53 -14.51 7.61 5.26
N HIS A 54 -13.32 8.16 5.03
CA HIS A 54 -12.54 8.01 3.81
C HIS A 54 -11.23 7.28 4.11
N VAL A 55 -10.97 6.21 3.36
CA VAL A 55 -9.70 5.50 3.37
C VAL A 55 -8.85 6.01 2.21
N LEU A 56 -7.89 6.88 2.50
CA LEU A 56 -7.10 7.59 1.48
C LEU A 56 -5.78 6.89 1.13
N ASN A 57 -5.20 6.14 2.08
CA ASN A 57 -4.04 5.29 1.83
C ASN A 57 -4.20 3.97 2.60
N ALA A 58 -4.25 2.86 1.86
CA ALA A 58 -4.29 1.50 2.40
C ALA A 58 -3.32 0.56 1.68
N VAL A 59 -2.18 1.10 1.25
CA VAL A 59 -1.16 0.34 0.53
C VAL A 59 -0.27 -0.38 1.52
N SER A 60 -0.30 -1.72 1.49
CA SER A 60 0.59 -2.66 2.19
C SER A 60 1.06 -2.19 3.58
N PRO A 61 0.46 -2.66 4.69
CA PRO A 61 -0.04 -4.03 4.82
C PRO A 61 -1.54 -4.21 4.59
N GLY A 62 -2.28 -3.21 4.11
CA GLY A 62 -3.75 -3.27 4.01
C GLY A 62 -4.35 -4.54 3.37
N PHE A 63 -3.64 -5.16 2.42
CA PHE A 63 -4.07 -6.45 1.83
C PHE A 63 -3.74 -7.67 2.71
N THR A 64 -2.62 -7.64 3.44
CA THR A 64 -2.17 -8.71 4.33
C THR A 64 -2.79 -8.64 5.73
N CYS A 65 -3.29 -7.46 6.15
CA CYS A 65 -3.91 -7.22 7.46
C CYS A 65 -5.32 -6.63 7.34
N SER A 66 -6.09 -7.05 6.33
CA SER A 66 -7.40 -6.47 6.01
C SER A 66 -8.41 -6.54 7.17
N ILE A 67 -8.40 -7.63 7.94
CA ILE A 67 -9.30 -7.82 9.10
C ILE A 67 -8.99 -6.83 10.23
N PRO A 68 -7.78 -6.82 10.82
CA PRO A 68 -7.47 -5.85 11.88
C PRO A 68 -7.49 -4.39 11.38
N PHE A 69 -7.22 -4.17 10.09
CA PHE A 69 -7.39 -2.84 9.48
C PHE A 69 -8.87 -2.42 9.47
N ALA A 70 -9.79 -3.31 9.11
CA ALA A 70 -11.23 -3.02 9.14
C ALA A 70 -11.72 -2.72 10.56
N GLU A 71 -11.26 -3.48 11.57
CA GLU A 71 -11.57 -3.22 12.98
C GLU A 71 -11.14 -1.80 13.40
N MET A 72 -9.90 -1.41 13.08
CA MET A 72 -9.39 -0.06 13.34
C MET A 72 -10.21 1.04 12.66
N VAL A 73 -10.69 0.80 11.43
CA VAL A 73 -11.57 1.76 10.72
C VAL A 73 -12.92 1.89 11.44
N CYS A 74 -13.52 0.77 11.85
CA CYS A 74 -14.79 0.76 12.59
C CYS A 74 -14.67 1.50 13.93
N GLU A 75 -13.59 1.28 14.68
CA GLU A 75 -13.31 2.02 15.92
C GLU A 75 -13.21 3.54 15.67
N ARG A 76 -12.56 3.94 14.58
CA ARG A 76 -12.43 5.35 14.21
C ARG A 76 -13.80 5.97 13.89
N ILE A 77 -14.65 5.24 13.16
CA ILE A 77 -16.02 5.67 12.85
C ILE A 77 -16.81 5.86 14.14
N GLN A 78 -16.78 4.88 15.05
CA GLN A 78 -17.49 4.97 16.32
C GLN A 78 -17.05 6.20 17.13
N ALA A 79 -15.73 6.45 17.21
CA ALA A 79 -15.19 7.62 17.90
C ALA A 79 -15.62 8.97 17.31
N HIS A 80 -15.96 9.03 16.01
CA HIS A 80 -16.53 10.24 15.40
C HIS A 80 -18.01 10.40 15.75
N LEU A 81 -18.79 9.31 15.73
CA LEU A 81 -20.22 9.33 16.09
C LEU A 81 -20.45 9.72 17.55
N ASP A 82 -19.62 9.18 18.46
CA ASP A 82 -19.73 9.45 19.90
C ASP A 82 -19.46 10.92 20.25
N ARG A 83 -18.67 11.63 19.45
CA ARG A 83 -18.35 13.06 19.66
C ARG A 83 -19.45 14.01 19.20
N SER A 84 -20.38 13.52 18.39
CA SER A 84 -21.51 14.30 17.86
C SER A 84 -22.81 14.09 18.67
N SER A 85 -22.78 13.21 19.67
CA SER A 85 -23.88 12.96 20.62
C SER A 85 -23.71 13.79 21.90
#